data_AF-A0A963WC57-F1
#
_entry.id   AF-A0A963WC57-F1
#
_cell.length_a   1.000
_cell.length_b   1.000
_cell.length_c   1.000
_cell.angle_alpha   90.00
_cell.angle_beta   90.00
_cell.angle_gamma   90.00
#
_symmetry.space_group_name_H-M   'P 1'
#
loop_
_entity.id
_entity.type
_entity.pdbx_description
1 polymer ?
#
loop_
_entity_poly.entity_id
_entity_poly.type
_entity_poly.pdbx_seq_one_letter_code
_entity_poly.pdbx_strand_id
1 'polypeptide(L)'
;VYRSRGALQCGTRGTAPEAMRQQLEQAGVRVLGQACGSDGRMRPAMCGAGTDEINLFDIAERDLARAVDLGFAPLARLPGEPRVVPCRP
;
A
#
# COMPACT_ATOMS: atom_id res chain seq x y z
N VAL A 1 7.75 3.33 -0.17
CA VAL A 1 7.37 1.91 -0.42
C VAL A 1 5.85 1.79 -0.54
N TYR A 2 5.34 0.68 -1.07
CA TYR A 2 3.90 0.42 -1.17
C TYR A 2 3.53 -1.02 -0.85
N ARG A 3 2.26 -1.26 -0.56
CA ARG A 3 1.68 -2.61 -0.45
C ARG A 3 0.19 -2.57 -0.83
N SER A 4 -0.32 -3.65 -1.43
CA SER A 4 -1.76 -3.77 -1.70
C SER A 4 -2.56 -3.70 -0.41
N ARG A 5 -3.65 -2.94 -0.45
CA ARG A 5 -4.56 -2.83 0.69
C ARG A 5 -5.35 -4.12 0.94
N GLY A 6 -5.39 -5.02 -0.05
CA GLY A 6 -6.16 -6.28 0.04
C GLY A 6 -7.67 -6.07 -0.03
N ALA A 7 -8.11 -4.95 -0.61
CA ALA A 7 -9.53 -4.66 -0.78
C ALA A 7 -10.15 -5.48 -1.91
N LEU A 8 -11.43 -5.82 -1.76
CA LEU A 8 -12.22 -6.58 -2.72
C LEU A 8 -13.40 -5.73 -3.24
N GLN A 9 -13.68 -5.86 -4.52
CA GLN A 9 -14.86 -5.29 -5.17
C GLN A 9 -16.13 -5.86 -4.52
N CYS A 10 -17.08 -5.00 -4.18
CA CYS A 10 -18.29 -5.34 -3.40
C CYS A 10 -18.03 -6.01 -2.03
N GLY A 11 -16.79 -5.94 -1.51
CA GLY A 11 -16.38 -6.69 -0.33
C GLY A 11 -15.63 -5.86 0.70
N THR A 12 -14.64 -6.48 1.34
CA THR A 12 -13.79 -5.81 2.34
C THR A 12 -13.05 -4.63 1.74
N ARG A 13 -12.92 -3.56 2.53
CA ARG A 13 -12.12 -2.37 2.20
C ARG A 13 -10.61 -2.63 2.36
N GLY A 14 -10.21 -3.79 2.84
CA GLY A 14 -8.80 -4.11 3.09
C GLY A 14 -8.27 -3.44 4.36
N THR A 15 -6.95 -3.35 4.46
CA THR A 15 -6.25 -2.82 5.65
C THR A 15 -6.01 -1.32 5.54
N ALA A 16 -6.52 -0.53 6.47
CA ALA A 16 -6.32 0.92 6.51
C ALA A 16 -4.82 1.30 6.53
N PRO A 17 -4.42 2.44 5.93
CA PRO A 17 -3.03 2.89 5.92
C PRO A 17 -2.46 3.06 7.34
N GLU A 18 -3.27 3.48 8.31
CA GLU A 18 -2.86 3.63 9.71
C GLU A 18 -2.44 2.28 10.32
N ALA A 19 -3.17 1.21 10.03
CA ALA A 19 -2.86 -0.13 10.53
C ALA A 19 -1.57 -0.67 9.90
N MET A 20 -1.34 -0.44 8.61
CA MET A 20 -0.06 -0.80 7.96
C MET A 20 1.10 0.08 8.44
N ARG A 21 0.87 1.35 8.72
CA ARG A 21 1.86 2.23 9.34
C ARG A 21 2.32 1.66 10.68
N GLN A 22 1.37 1.27 11.53
CA GLN A 22 1.67 0.66 12.82
C GLN A 22 2.50 -0.63 12.66
N GLN A 23 2.23 -1.47 11.66
CA GLN A 23 3.04 -2.65 11.38
C GLN A 23 4.50 -2.30 11.02
N LEU A 24 4.70 -1.27 10.19
CA LEU A 24 6.04 -0.76 9.86
C LEU A 24 6.76 -0.22 11.10
N GLU A 25 6.09 0.62 11.88
CA GLU A 25 6.64 1.26 13.08
C GLU A 25 6.99 0.22 14.17
N GLN A 26 6.15 -0.79 14.37
CA GLN A 26 6.39 -1.89 15.32
C GLN A 26 7.60 -2.76 14.92
N ALA A 27 7.85 -2.90 13.61
CA ALA A 27 9.08 -3.51 13.12
C ALA A 27 10.28 -2.56 13.19
N GLY A 28 10.12 -1.32 13.68
CA GLY A 28 11.17 -0.32 13.78
C GLY A 28 11.54 0.35 12.45
N VAL A 29 10.64 0.33 11.46
CA VAL A 29 10.76 1.14 10.25
C VAL A 29 10.28 2.55 10.56
N ARG A 30 11.11 3.56 10.29
CA ARG A 30 10.71 4.96 10.48
C ARG A 30 9.87 5.44 9.30
N VAL A 31 8.57 5.64 9.54
CA VAL A 31 7.64 6.23 8.57
C VAL A 31 7.66 7.76 8.67
N LEU A 32 7.79 8.42 7.53
CA LEU A 32 7.85 9.88 7.38
C LEU A 32 6.54 10.46 6.83
N GLY A 33 5.79 9.65 6.08
CA GLY A 33 4.54 10.03 5.45
C GLY A 33 3.73 8.80 5.06
N GLN A 34 2.42 8.97 4.93
CA GLN A 34 1.50 7.95 4.44
C GLN A 34 0.52 8.56 3.44
N ALA A 35 0.12 7.77 2.45
CA ALA A 35 -0.94 8.13 1.51
C ALA A 35 -1.66 6.89 1.00
N CYS A 36 -2.85 7.09 0.43
CA CYS A 36 -3.53 6.06 -0.35
C CYS A 36 -3.20 6.23 -1.83
N GLY A 37 -3.20 5.13 -2.57
CA GLY A 37 -2.90 5.16 -3.99
C GLY A 37 -3.56 4.04 -4.78
N SER A 38 -3.27 4.04 -6.08
CA SER A 38 -3.60 2.95 -7.01
C SER A 38 -2.33 2.37 -7.64
N ASP A 39 -2.27 1.05 -7.80
CA ASP A 39 -1.21 0.36 -8.56
C ASP A 39 -1.35 0.51 -10.09
N GLY A 40 -2.44 1.15 -10.55
CA GLY A 40 -2.72 1.41 -11.96
C GLY A 40 -3.12 0.16 -12.76
N ARG A 41 -3.23 -1.01 -12.13
CA ARG A 41 -3.56 -2.25 -12.82
C ARG A 41 -5.06 -2.40 -12.96
N MET A 42 -5.54 -2.50 -14.19
CA MET A 42 -6.92 -2.89 -14.44
C MET A 42 -7.17 -4.32 -13.97
N ARG A 43 -8.35 -4.53 -13.37
CA ARG A 43 -8.82 -5.84 -12.90
C ARG A 43 -10.25 -6.04 -13.40
N PRO A 44 -10.69 -7.29 -13.65
CA PRO A 44 -12.07 -7.57 -14.03
C PRO A 44 -13.06 -6.99 -13.03
N ALA A 45 -14.12 -6.35 -13.53
CA ALA A 45 -15.17 -5.78 -12.69
C ALA A 45 -16.15 -6.87 -12.26
N MET A 46 -15.92 -7.46 -11.08
CA MET A 46 -16.79 -8.49 -10.50
C MET A 46 -16.68 -8.51 -8.98
N CYS A 47 -17.78 -8.80 -8.29
CA CYS A 47 -17.76 -8.90 -6.84
C CYS A 47 -16.80 -10.01 -6.38
N GLY A 48 -16.00 -9.71 -5.36
CA GLY A 48 -14.96 -10.60 -4.82
C GLY A 48 -13.59 -10.51 -5.51
N ALA A 49 -13.46 -9.85 -6.66
CA ALA A 49 -12.15 -9.57 -7.26
C ALA A 49 -11.41 -8.48 -6.47
N GLY A 50 -10.07 -8.51 -6.46
CA GLY A 50 -9.28 -7.46 -5.80
C GLY A 50 -9.41 -6.10 -6.49
N THR A 51 -9.11 -5.02 -5.76
CA THR A 51 -9.01 -3.65 -6.30
C THR A 51 -7.56 -3.22 -6.49
N ASP A 52 -7.34 -2.19 -7.30
CA ASP A 52 -6.03 -1.54 -7.53
C ASP A 52 -5.51 -0.74 -6.33
N GLU A 53 -6.27 -0.68 -5.22
CA GLU A 53 -5.94 0.12 -4.05
C GLU A 53 -4.68 -0.38 -3.32
N ILE A 54 -3.76 0.56 -3.09
CA ILE A 54 -2.50 0.36 -2.36
C ILE A 54 -2.36 1.41 -1.26
N ASN A 55 -1.60 1.08 -0.21
CA ASN A 55 -1.10 2.05 0.74
C ASN A 55 0.34 2.42 0.37
N LEU A 56 0.65 3.71 0.41
CA LEU A 56 1.94 4.31 0.11
C LEU A 56 2.56 4.83 1.40
N PHE A 57 3.86 4.60 1.59
CA PHE A 57 4.59 5.07 2.76
C PHE A 57 5.94 5.65 2.36
N ASP A 58 6.22 6.87 2.83
CA ASP A 58 7.56 7.43 2.81
C ASP A 58 8.28 6.91 4.05
N ILE A 59 9.46 6.32 3.86
CA ILE A 59 10.24 5.71 4.93
C ILE A 59 11.69 6.17 4.84
N ALA A 60 12.43 6.08 5.94
CA ALA A 60 13.88 6.27 5.88
C ALA A 60 14.52 5.21 4.96
N GLU A 61 15.42 5.62 4.07
CA GLU A 61 16.02 4.74 3.06
C GLU A 61 16.70 3.51 3.65
N ARG A 62 17.40 3.70 4.79
CA ARG A 62 18.06 2.63 5.55
C ARG A 62 17.12 1.50 6.01
N ASP A 63 15.82 1.77 6.10
CA ASP A 63 14.82 0.81 6.58
C ASP A 63 14.16 0.03 5.42
N LEU A 64 14.57 0.27 4.16
CA LEU A 64 13.98 -0.34 2.97
C LEU A 64 13.98 -1.87 3.02
N ALA A 65 15.10 -2.48 3.41
CA ALA A 65 15.21 -3.94 3.49
C ALA A 65 14.15 -4.53 4.44
N ARG A 66 13.98 -3.90 5.60
CA ARG A 66 13.01 -4.35 6.61
C ARG A 66 11.56 -4.17 6.15
N ALA A 67 11.26 -3.08 5.44
CA ALA A 67 9.95 -2.90 4.81
C ALA A 67 9.68 -4.00 3.76
N VAL A 68 10.70 -4.38 2.98
CA VAL A 68 10.59 -5.48 2.02
C VAL A 68 10.32 -6.83 2.70
N ASP A 69 10.98 -7.12 3.83
CA ASP A 69 10.74 -8.33 4.62
C ASP A 69 9.29 -8.42 5.15
N LEU A 70 8.64 -7.27 5.38
CA LEU A 70 7.23 -7.16 5.76
C LEU A 70 6.26 -7.26 4.56
N GLY A 71 6.77 -7.52 3.36
CA GLY A 71 5.99 -7.64 2.13
C GLY A 71 5.64 -6.32 1.46
N PHE A 72 6.32 -5.22 1.80
CA PHE A 72 6.23 -3.98 1.03
C PHE A 72 7.16 -4.03 -0.18
N ALA A 73 6.87 -3.23 -1.20
CA ALA A 73 7.67 -3.10 -2.40
C ALA A 73 8.21 -1.66 -2.57
N PRO A 74 9.41 -1.47 -3.12
CA PRO A 74 9.86 -0.16 -3.59
C PRO A 74 8.92 0.37 -4.68
N LEU A 75 8.69 1.69 -4.74
CA LEU A 75 7.83 2.30 -5.76
C LEU A 75 8.34 2.05 -7.18
N ALA A 76 9.65 1.89 -7.36
CA ALA A 76 10.27 1.52 -8.64
C ALA A 76 9.79 0.17 -9.22
N ARG A 77 9.10 -0.67 -8.43
CA ARG A 77 8.46 -1.90 -8.92
C ARG A 77 7.06 -1.69 -9.49
N LEU A 78 6.49 -0.50 -9.38
CA LEU A 78 5.24 -0.18 -10.07
C LEU A 78 5.52 0.01 -11.57
N PRO A 79 4.64 -0.46 -12.46
CA PRO A 79 4.81 -0.28 -13.90
C PRO A 79 4.66 1.18 -14.36
N GLY A 80 4.24 2.09 -13.47
CA GLY A 80 4.13 3.52 -13.72
C GLY A 80 4.19 4.32 -12.42
N GLU A 81 3.92 5.62 -12.50
CA GLU A 81 3.92 6.50 -11.33
C GLU A 81 2.80 6.13 -10.35
N PRO A 82 3.08 6.07 -9.03
CA PRO A 82 2.04 5.86 -8.04
C PRO A 82 1.04 7.03 -8.08
N ARG A 83 -0.22 6.72 -8.38
CA ARG A 83 -1.29 7.71 -8.34
C ARG A 83 -1.77 7.85 -6.90
N VAL A 84 -1.41 8.95 -6.26
CA VAL A 84 -1.94 9.32 -4.94
C VAL A 84 -3.42 9.66 -5.09
N VAL A 85 -4.26 9.06 -4.26
CA VAL A 85 -5.72 9.29 -4.24
C VAL A 85 -6.19 9.54 -2.81
N PRO A 86 -7.34 10.22 -2.60
CA PRO A 86 -7.91 10.39 -1.28
C PRO A 86 -8.15 9.04 -0.60
N CYS A 87 -7.71 8.91 0.66
CA CYS A 87 -8.01 7.75 1.46
C CYS A 87 -9.52 7.68 1.71
N ARG A 88 -10.10 6.52 1.37
CA ARG A 88 -11.51 6.25 1.66
C ARG A 88 -11.62 5.61 3.04
N PRO A 89 -12.61 6.04 3.86
CA PRO A 89 -12.89 5.44 5.15
C PRO A 89 -13.32 3.97 5.02
#